data_AF-A0A8I0BQ26-F1
#
_entry.id   AF-A0A8I0BQ26-F1
#
_cell.length_a   1.000
_cell.length_b   1.000
_cell.length_c   1.000
_cell.angle_alpha   90.00
_cell.angle_beta   90.00
_cell.angle_gamma   90.00
#
_symmetry.space_group_name_H-M   'P 1'
#
loop_
_entity.id
_entity.type
_entity.pdbx_description
1 polymer ?
#
loop_
_entity_poly.entity_id
_entity_poly.type
_entity_poly.pdbx_seq_one_letter_code
_entity_poly.pdbx_strand_id
1 'polypeptide(L)'
;MSKKLKHSKIKNTGVLFEVLTRQITSDILSNKESKSVNLVKKYFNKNTALGKELELYKILTKERYNSEERANRLVDAVLKERAQITNASLRREKYNLIKEIKEDYDVKKLFTSKIPNFKQLASIWKLFSIESSMESYSPKEEVDSRYTIVENLIS
;
A
#
# COMPACT_ATOMS: atom_id res chain seq x y z
N MET A 1 -6.12 -23.21 14.51
CA MET A 1 -4.82 -22.97 13.84
C MET A 1 -4.86 -21.58 13.22
N SER A 2 -3.89 -20.70 13.55
CA SER A 2 -3.84 -19.33 13.04
C SER A 2 -3.64 -19.31 11.52
N LYS A 3 -4.40 -18.49 10.79
CA LYS A 3 -4.38 -18.43 9.33
C LYS A 3 -3.14 -17.67 8.84
N LYS A 4 -2.51 -18.15 7.76
CA LYS A 4 -1.44 -17.44 7.05
C LYS A 4 -2.04 -16.44 6.07
N LEU A 5 -1.68 -15.16 6.19
CA LEU A 5 -2.15 -14.09 5.33
C LEU A 5 -1.36 -14.05 4.02
N LYS A 6 -2.01 -14.45 2.92
CA LYS A 6 -1.46 -14.30 1.57
C LYS A 6 -1.58 -12.84 1.12
N HIS A 7 -0.45 -12.23 0.80
CA HIS A 7 -0.41 -10.88 0.22
C HIS A 7 -1.06 -10.84 -1.17
N SER A 8 -1.79 -9.77 -1.45
CA SER A 8 -2.36 -9.50 -2.76
C SER A 8 -1.83 -8.17 -3.30
N LYS A 9 -0.94 -8.24 -4.31
CA LYS A 9 -0.36 -7.07 -4.98
C LYS A 9 -1.43 -6.07 -5.44
N ILE A 10 -2.50 -6.59 -6.04
CA ILE A 10 -3.56 -5.79 -6.66
C ILE A 10 -4.45 -5.12 -5.59
N LYS A 11 -4.44 -5.61 -4.34
CA LYS A 11 -5.19 -5.01 -3.21
C LYS A 11 -4.33 -4.11 -2.32
N ASN A 12 -3.05 -3.96 -2.64
CA ASN A 12 -2.11 -3.16 -1.87
C ASN A 12 -2.06 -1.74 -2.42
N THR A 13 -2.43 -0.77 -1.58
CA THR A 13 -2.56 0.64 -1.95
C THR A 13 -1.25 1.28 -2.37
N GLY A 14 -0.17 1.01 -1.62
CA GLY A 14 1.16 1.48 -1.98
C GLY A 14 1.62 0.89 -3.31
N VAL A 15 1.38 -0.40 -3.54
CA VAL A 15 1.70 -1.07 -4.81
C VAL A 15 0.87 -0.52 -5.97
N LEU A 16 -0.45 -0.34 -5.78
CA LEU A 16 -1.34 0.23 -6.80
C LEU A 16 -0.86 1.62 -7.22
N PHE A 17 -0.52 2.48 -6.25
CA PHE A 17 0.00 3.81 -6.52
C PHE A 17 1.32 3.76 -7.28
N GLU A 18 2.30 2.98 -6.79
CA GLU A 18 3.62 2.85 -7.41
C GLU A 18 3.55 2.36 -8.86
N VAL A 19 2.68 1.39 -9.11
CA VAL A 19 2.47 0.84 -10.45
C VAL A 19 1.87 1.88 -11.40
N LEU A 20 0.89 2.67 -10.92
CA LEU A 20 0.27 3.73 -11.74
C LEU A 20 1.24 4.88 -12.02
N THR A 21 2.01 5.34 -11.03
CA THR A 21 2.98 6.43 -11.23
C THR A 21 4.08 6.05 -12.21
N ARG A 22 4.51 4.79 -12.19
CA ARG A 22 5.44 4.26 -13.19
C ARG A 22 4.85 4.17 -14.58
N GLN A 23 3.58 3.78 -14.68
CA GLN A 23 2.90 3.78 -15.96
C GLN A 23 2.83 5.19 -16.54
N ILE A 24 2.58 6.21 -15.70
CA ILE A 24 2.65 7.61 -16.12
C ILE A 24 4.03 7.94 -16.70
N THR A 25 5.11 7.59 -16.00
CA THR A 25 6.48 7.81 -16.50
C THR A 25 6.72 7.08 -17.82
N SER A 26 6.30 5.82 -17.94
CA SER A 26 6.46 5.02 -19.16
C SER A 26 5.69 5.61 -20.35
N ASP A 27 4.47 6.10 -20.12
CA ASP A 27 3.64 6.71 -21.15
C ASP A 27 4.26 8.03 -21.62
N ILE A 28 4.74 8.87 -20.69
CA ILE A 28 5.45 10.12 -21.00
C ILE A 28 6.70 9.84 -21.84
N LEU A 29 7.53 8.87 -21.44
CA LEU A 29 8.71 8.47 -22.21
C LEU A 29 8.37 7.92 -23.60
N SER A 30 7.14 7.42 -23.77
CA SER A 30 6.62 6.94 -25.05
C SER A 30 5.87 8.01 -25.84
N ASN A 31 5.90 9.29 -25.40
CA ASN A 31 5.13 10.40 -25.96
C ASN A 31 3.62 10.11 -26.07
N LYS A 32 3.04 9.40 -25.09
CA LYS A 32 1.61 9.09 -24.99
C LYS A 32 0.98 9.85 -23.83
N GLU A 33 -0.25 10.30 -24.03
CA GLU A 33 -1.06 10.79 -22.92
C GLU A 33 -1.40 9.64 -21.96
N SER A 34 -1.07 9.80 -20.69
CA SER A 34 -1.26 8.73 -19.70
C SER A 34 -2.63 8.81 -19.03
N LYS A 35 -3.49 7.81 -19.28
CA LYS A 35 -4.76 7.67 -18.58
C LYS A 35 -4.59 7.42 -17.07
N SER A 36 -3.41 6.96 -16.65
CA SER A 36 -3.08 6.73 -15.24
C SER A 36 -3.03 8.03 -14.43
N VAL A 37 -2.78 9.18 -15.08
CA VAL A 37 -2.85 10.50 -14.42
C VAL A 37 -4.25 10.73 -13.84
N ASN A 38 -5.29 10.42 -14.61
CA ASN A 38 -6.68 10.61 -14.18
C ASN A 38 -7.05 9.65 -13.06
N LEU A 39 -6.61 8.39 -13.14
CA LEU A 39 -6.79 7.40 -12.07
C LEU A 39 -6.12 7.86 -10.76
N VAL A 40 -4.88 8.35 -10.83
CA VAL A 40 -4.16 8.84 -9.65
C VAL A 40 -4.89 10.02 -9.01
N LYS A 41 -5.30 11.03 -9.80
CA LYS A 41 -6.04 12.20 -9.31
C LYS A 41 -7.38 11.82 -8.67
N LYS A 42 -8.11 10.89 -9.29
CA LYS A 42 -9.44 10.46 -8.84
C LYS A 42 -9.37 9.63 -7.56
N TYR A 43 -8.45 8.69 -7.46
CA TYR A 43 -8.44 7.69 -6.37
C TYR A 43 -7.48 8.01 -5.24
N PHE A 44 -6.41 8.77 -5.47
CA PHE A 44 -5.36 9.02 -4.46
C PHE A 44 -5.29 10.49 -4.01
N ASN A 45 -6.40 11.22 -4.08
CA ASN A 45 -6.48 12.55 -3.47
C ASN A 45 -6.77 12.48 -1.96
N LYS A 46 -6.50 13.55 -1.22
CA LYS A 46 -6.62 13.60 0.24
C LYS A 46 -8.03 13.31 0.81
N ASN A 47 -9.07 13.38 -0.01
CA ASN A 47 -10.45 13.18 0.42
C ASN A 47 -10.90 11.71 0.32
N THR A 48 -10.19 10.87 -0.45
CA THR A 48 -10.54 9.45 -0.63
C THR A 48 -9.93 8.58 0.47
N ALA A 49 -10.51 7.39 0.69
CA ALA A 49 -9.96 6.43 1.63
C ALA A 49 -8.58 5.93 1.17
N LEU A 50 -8.40 5.69 -0.14
CA LEU A 50 -7.13 5.28 -0.72
C LEU A 50 -6.05 6.36 -0.61
N GLY A 51 -6.39 7.64 -0.79
CA GLY A 51 -5.45 8.74 -0.62
C GLY A 51 -4.99 8.88 0.84
N LYS A 52 -5.92 8.81 1.79
CA LYS A 52 -5.60 8.80 3.22
C LYS A 52 -4.71 7.61 3.60
N GLU A 53 -5.05 6.40 3.13
CA GLU A 53 -4.23 5.21 3.38
C GLU A 53 -2.84 5.35 2.72
N LEU A 54 -2.75 5.93 1.52
CA LEU A 54 -1.47 6.15 0.84
C LEU A 54 -0.54 7.07 1.62
N GLU A 55 -1.04 8.11 2.29
CA GLU A 55 -0.20 8.97 3.13
C GLU A 55 0.45 8.17 4.27
N LEU A 56 -0.25 7.21 4.85
CA LEU A 56 0.30 6.30 5.87
C LEU A 56 1.40 5.40 5.29
N TYR A 57 1.23 4.90 4.06
CA TYR A 57 2.31 4.19 3.34
C TYR A 57 3.53 5.11 3.12
N LYS A 58 3.32 6.37 2.74
CA LYS A 58 4.41 7.33 2.50
C LYS A 58 5.20 7.60 3.79
N ILE A 59 4.53 7.79 4.92
CA ILE A 59 5.18 7.98 6.23
C ILE A 59 6.08 6.77 6.54
N LEU A 60 5.54 5.55 6.45
CA LEU A 60 6.29 4.33 6.76
C LEU A 60 7.40 3.99 5.76
N THR A 61 7.44 4.63 4.59
CA THR A 61 8.45 4.38 3.55
C THR A 61 9.50 5.48 3.44
N LYS A 62 9.19 6.71 3.87
CA LYS A 62 10.07 7.88 3.73
C LYS A 62 10.79 8.28 5.01
N GLU A 63 10.14 8.14 6.16
CA GLU A 63 10.74 8.54 7.44
C GLU A 63 11.93 7.65 7.80
N ARG A 64 12.93 8.21 8.48
CA ARG A 64 14.09 7.48 9.01
C ARG A 64 14.41 7.92 10.43
N TYR A 65 14.81 6.97 11.27
CA TYR A 65 15.11 7.18 12.69
C TYR A 65 16.39 6.45 13.10
N ASN A 66 17.11 7.03 14.06
CA ASN A 66 18.31 6.40 14.65
C ASN A 66 17.97 5.55 15.89
N SER A 67 16.68 5.31 16.16
CA SER A 67 16.20 4.63 17.36
C SER A 67 15.05 3.70 17.00
N GLU A 68 15.22 2.42 17.33
CA GLU A 68 14.20 1.40 17.16
C GLU A 68 12.93 1.71 17.97
N GLU A 69 13.07 2.29 19.15
CA GLU A 69 11.94 2.72 19.97
C GLU A 69 11.08 3.76 19.25
N ARG A 70 11.72 4.78 18.65
CA ARG A 70 11.00 5.81 17.88
C ARG A 70 10.33 5.22 16.63
N ALA A 71 11.02 4.32 15.93
CA ALA A 71 10.45 3.63 14.77
C ALA A 71 9.21 2.81 15.15
N ASN A 72 9.26 2.06 16.25
CA ASN A 72 8.11 1.31 16.76
C ASN A 72 6.94 2.24 17.13
N ARG A 73 7.20 3.35 17.84
CA ARG A 73 6.18 4.35 18.17
C ARG A 73 5.52 4.95 16.93
N LEU A 74 6.29 5.18 15.84
CA LEU A 74 5.72 5.63 14.57
C LEU A 74 4.77 4.58 13.99
N VAL A 75 5.17 3.31 13.98
CA VAL A 75 4.31 2.22 13.49
C VAL A 75 3.00 2.20 14.28
N ASP A 76 3.04 2.28 15.61
CA ASP A 76 1.83 2.33 16.45
C ASP A 76 0.92 3.51 16.12
N ALA A 77 1.50 4.71 15.98
CA ALA A 77 0.75 5.90 15.60
C ALA A 77 0.08 5.74 14.23
N VAL A 78 0.80 5.18 13.25
CA VAL A 78 0.25 4.90 11.92
C VAL A 78 -0.88 3.87 11.96
N LEU A 79 -0.75 2.80 12.76
CA LEU A 79 -1.82 1.80 12.91
C LEU A 79 -3.08 2.41 13.53
N LYS A 80 -2.92 3.27 14.53
CA LYS A 80 -4.02 4.00 15.16
C LYS A 80 -4.76 4.91 14.16
N GLU A 81 -4.03 5.65 13.34
CA GLU A 81 -4.62 6.49 12.29
C GLU A 81 -5.28 5.66 11.19
N ARG A 82 -4.64 4.56 10.79
CA ARG A 82 -5.19 3.62 9.81
C ARG A 82 -6.53 3.04 10.28
N ALA A 83 -6.69 2.76 11.58
CA ALA A 83 -7.94 2.25 12.14
C ALA A 83 -9.13 3.22 11.97
N GLN A 84 -8.88 4.52 11.78
CA GLN A 84 -9.93 5.52 11.50
C GLN A 84 -10.45 5.42 10.06
N ILE A 85 -9.75 4.72 9.16
CA ILE A 85 -10.16 4.53 7.77
C ILE A 85 -11.01 3.26 7.67
N THR A 86 -12.28 3.39 7.28
CA THR A 86 -13.19 2.25 7.18
C THR A 86 -12.74 1.22 6.14
N ASN A 87 -12.63 -0.05 6.53
CA ASN A 87 -12.27 -1.12 5.59
C ASN A 87 -13.26 -1.28 4.42
N ALA A 88 -14.54 -0.98 4.64
CA ALA A 88 -15.56 -1.03 3.60
C ALA A 88 -15.30 0.01 2.49
N SER A 89 -14.93 1.24 2.85
CA SER A 89 -14.61 2.28 1.86
C SER A 89 -13.35 1.92 1.08
N LEU A 90 -12.29 1.45 1.76
CA LEU A 90 -11.07 0.97 1.12
C LEU A 90 -11.32 -0.18 0.13
N ARG A 91 -12.12 -1.18 0.52
CA ARG A 91 -12.46 -2.30 -0.37
C ARG A 91 -13.21 -1.82 -1.62
N ARG A 92 -14.18 -0.92 -1.45
CA ARG A 92 -14.97 -0.36 -2.55
C ARG A 92 -14.10 0.46 -3.49
N GLU A 93 -13.30 1.38 -2.97
CA GLU A 93 -12.42 2.22 -3.79
C GLU A 93 -11.36 1.39 -4.53
N LYS A 94 -10.75 0.39 -3.88
CA LYS A 94 -9.82 -0.54 -4.53
C LYS A 94 -10.50 -1.30 -5.67
N TYR A 95 -11.71 -1.83 -5.44
CA TYR A 95 -12.45 -2.54 -6.47
C TYR A 95 -12.72 -1.65 -7.69
N ASN A 96 -13.21 -0.43 -7.46
CA ASN A 96 -13.51 0.52 -8.55
C ASN A 96 -12.24 0.94 -9.30
N LEU A 97 -11.15 1.23 -8.59
CA LEU A 97 -9.86 1.53 -9.21
C LEU A 97 -9.37 0.37 -10.09
N ILE A 98 -9.40 -0.86 -9.57
CA ILE A 98 -8.98 -2.05 -10.34
C ILE A 98 -9.87 -2.25 -11.56
N LYS A 99 -11.17 -1.97 -11.46
CA LYS A 99 -12.10 -2.05 -12.58
C LYS A 99 -11.70 -1.06 -13.67
N GLU A 100 -11.49 0.21 -13.33
CA GLU A 100 -11.08 1.23 -14.31
C GLU A 100 -9.68 0.96 -14.89
N ILE A 101 -8.73 0.45 -14.09
CA ILE A 101 -7.42 0.02 -14.61
C ILE A 101 -7.59 -1.03 -15.70
N LYS A 102 -8.52 -1.99 -15.55
CA LYS A 102 -8.76 -3.04 -16.56
C LYS A 102 -9.38 -2.54 -17.85
N GLU A 103 -10.07 -1.39 -17.81
CA GLU A 103 -10.67 -0.79 -19.00
C GLU A 103 -9.59 -0.18 -19.90
N ASP A 104 -8.50 0.31 -19.31
CA ASP A 104 -7.44 1.04 -20.02
C ASP A 104 -6.11 0.28 -20.17
N TYR A 105 -5.85 -0.71 -19.31
CA TYR A 105 -4.56 -1.39 -19.21
C TYR A 105 -4.68 -2.91 -19.01
N ASP A 106 -3.71 -3.65 -19.53
CA ASP A 106 -3.50 -5.04 -19.15
C ASP A 106 -2.92 -5.11 -17.73
N VAL A 107 -3.77 -5.45 -16.78
CA VAL A 107 -3.41 -5.64 -15.36
C VAL A 107 -2.27 -6.64 -15.18
N LYS A 108 -2.18 -7.71 -15.97
CA LYS A 108 -1.07 -8.67 -15.80
C LYS A 108 0.25 -7.99 -16.14
N LYS A 109 0.31 -7.30 -17.29
CA LYS A 109 1.51 -6.57 -17.73
C LYS A 109 1.87 -5.41 -16.80
N LEU A 110 0.87 -4.74 -16.24
CA LEU A 110 1.10 -3.61 -15.36
C LEU A 110 1.83 -4.02 -14.06
N PHE A 111 1.50 -5.20 -13.53
CA PHE A 111 2.04 -5.73 -12.27
C PHE A 111 3.23 -6.70 -12.44
N THR A 112 3.72 -6.96 -13.65
CA THR A 112 4.96 -7.73 -13.89
C THR A 112 6.22 -6.90 -13.65
N SER A 113 6.11 -5.56 -13.69
CA SER A 113 7.24 -4.67 -13.43
C SER A 113 7.80 -4.86 -12.01
N LYS A 114 9.13 -4.74 -11.87
CA LYS A 114 9.81 -4.91 -10.58
C LYS A 114 9.50 -3.73 -9.66
N ILE A 115 8.66 -3.95 -8.65
CA ILE A 115 8.30 -2.92 -7.65
C ILE A 115 9.45 -2.74 -6.64
N PRO A 116 10.02 -1.53 -6.47
CA PRO A 116 11.03 -1.22 -5.47
C PRO A 116 10.42 -1.35 -4.09
N ASN A 117 11.25 -1.73 -3.12
CA ASN A 117 10.82 -1.85 -1.72
C ASN A 117 9.56 -2.72 -1.56
N PHE A 118 9.33 -3.66 -2.48
CA PHE A 118 8.13 -4.50 -2.49
C PHE A 118 7.96 -5.25 -1.16
N LYS A 119 9.06 -5.70 -0.56
CA LYS A 119 9.05 -6.35 0.76
C LYS A 119 8.44 -5.42 1.81
N GLN A 120 8.90 -4.16 1.88
CA GLN A 120 8.36 -3.15 2.81
C GLN A 120 6.88 -2.86 2.53
N LEU A 121 6.51 -2.59 1.27
CA LEU A 121 5.11 -2.34 0.90
C LEU A 121 4.20 -3.54 1.22
N ALA A 122 4.69 -4.76 1.04
CA ALA A 122 3.96 -5.98 1.36
C ALA A 122 3.78 -6.16 2.87
N SER A 123 4.82 -5.87 3.66
CA SER A 123 4.76 -5.90 5.13
C SER A 123 3.78 -4.87 5.69
N ILE A 124 3.79 -3.63 5.17
CA ILE A 124 2.79 -2.60 5.55
C ILE A 124 1.37 -3.11 5.30
N TRP A 125 1.12 -3.67 4.11
CA TRP A 125 -0.21 -4.20 3.79
C TRP A 125 -0.63 -5.36 4.68
N LYS A 126 0.30 -6.24 5.03
CA LYS A 126 0.01 -7.36 5.92
C LYS A 126 -0.38 -6.84 7.30
N LEU A 127 0.42 -5.94 7.86
CA LEU A 127 0.14 -5.36 9.18
C LEU A 127 -1.20 -4.61 9.18
N PHE A 128 -1.45 -3.78 8.16
CA PHE A 128 -2.73 -3.12 7.97
C PHE A 128 -3.91 -4.08 7.82
N SER A 129 -3.71 -5.24 7.22
CA SER A 129 -4.76 -6.24 7.04
C SER A 129 -5.03 -7.00 8.33
N ILE A 130 -3.98 -7.33 9.09
CA ILE A 130 -4.06 -8.03 10.38
C ILE A 130 -4.86 -7.19 11.38
N GLU A 131 -4.44 -5.95 11.61
CA GLU A 131 -5.10 -5.02 12.54
C GLU A 131 -6.56 -4.74 12.19
N SER A 132 -6.87 -4.77 10.89
CA SER A 132 -8.19 -4.41 10.39
C SER A 132 -9.18 -5.57 10.33
N SER A 133 -8.71 -6.79 10.61
CA SER A 133 -9.50 -8.02 10.47
C SER A 133 -10.03 -8.49 11.81
N MET A 134 -11.22 -9.11 11.77
CA MET A 134 -11.74 -9.86 12.92
C MET A 134 -11.23 -11.31 12.94
N GLU A 135 -10.44 -11.72 11.93
CA GLU A 135 -9.82 -13.04 11.88
C GLU A 135 -8.52 -13.07 12.71
N SER A 136 -8.28 -14.18 13.42
CA SER A 136 -7.00 -14.44 14.06
C SER A 136 -5.95 -14.89 13.03
N TYR A 137 -4.96 -14.03 12.77
CA TYR A 137 -3.78 -14.35 11.95
C TYR A 137 -2.63 -14.85 12.82
N SER A 138 -1.60 -15.41 12.16
CA SER A 138 -0.41 -15.89 12.86
C SER A 138 0.34 -14.73 13.54
N PRO A 139 0.56 -14.77 14.87
CA PRO A 139 1.34 -13.75 15.57
C PRO A 139 2.75 -13.59 14.99
N LYS A 140 3.32 -14.68 14.47
CA LYS A 140 4.61 -14.64 13.77
C LYS A 140 4.57 -13.73 12.54
N GLU A 141 3.52 -13.77 11.73
CA GLU A 141 3.44 -12.92 10.54
C GLU A 141 3.26 -11.45 10.88
N GLU A 142 2.56 -11.15 11.97
CA GLU A 142 2.42 -9.80 12.50
C GLU A 142 3.79 -9.25 12.93
N VAL A 143 4.51 -10.01 13.77
CA VAL A 143 5.85 -9.67 14.25
C VAL A 143 6.82 -9.52 13.08
N ASP A 144 6.88 -10.47 12.15
CA ASP A 144 7.78 -10.43 10.98
C ASP A 144 7.48 -9.20 10.08
N SER A 145 6.21 -8.86 9.91
CA SER A 145 5.79 -7.70 9.10
C SER A 145 6.19 -6.39 9.79
N ARG A 146 5.93 -6.28 11.09
CA ARG A 146 6.31 -5.13 11.91
C ARG A 146 7.82 -4.93 11.92
N TYR A 147 8.56 -5.98 12.20
CA TYR A 147 10.03 -5.97 12.22
C TYR A 147 10.60 -5.52 10.87
N THR A 148 10.09 -6.06 9.75
CA THR A 148 10.49 -5.58 8.42
C THR A 148 10.25 -4.08 8.24
N ILE A 149 9.13 -3.53 8.72
CA ILE A 149 8.85 -2.09 8.60
C ILE A 149 9.83 -1.29 9.44
N VAL A 150 10.04 -1.70 10.70
CA VAL A 150 10.97 -1.04 11.63
C VAL A 150 12.40 -1.06 11.11
N GLU A 151 12.89 -2.19 10.60
CA GLU A 151 14.22 -2.29 9.97
C GLU A 151 14.39 -1.28 8.83
N ASN A 152 13.35 -1.04 8.02
CA ASN A 152 13.43 -0.07 6.91
C ASN A 152 13.28 1.39 7.38
N LEU A 153 12.78 1.61 8.60
CA LEU A 153 12.72 2.93 9.23
C LEU A 153 14.02 3.28 9.96
N ILE A 154 14.84 2.30 10.31
CA ILE A 154 16.13 2.55 10.96
C ILE A 154 17.18 2.87 9.89
N SER A 155 18.05 3.85 10.18
CA SER A 155 19.21 4.22 9.36
C SER A 155 20.48 4.29 10.19
#